data_AF-A0A0Q7Y0Q6-F1
#
_entry.id   AF-A0A0Q7Y0Q6-F1
#
_cell.length_a   1.000
_cell.length_b   1.000
_cell.length_c   1.000
_cell.angle_alpha   90.00
_cell.angle_beta   90.00
_cell.angle_gamma   90.00
#
_symmetry.space_group_name_H-M   'P 1'
#
loop_
_entity.id
_entity.type
_entity.pdbx_description
1 polymer ?
#
loop_
_entity_poly.entity_id
_entity_poly.type
_entity_poly.pdbx_seq_one_letter_code
_entity_poly.pdbx_strand_id
1 'polypeptide(L)'
;MPRKNNGADSTLRTREWRKRLRAVKRPETDAVDTALAVAVALYAHTAEVKQSERDRTRVTALEKMAVRYLVSRGSSVVEAERMVRRRVRRTDVESLIPLVNGSGSTSSR
;
A
#
# COMPACT_ATOMS: atom_id res chain seq x y z
N MET A 1 -2.80 -28.40 -32.07
CA MET A 1 -2.76 -27.48 -30.90
C MET A 1 -2.64 -26.06 -31.42
N PRO A 2 -3.56 -25.15 -31.06
CA PRO A 2 -3.18 -24.05 -30.17
C PRO A 2 -4.27 -23.69 -29.14
N ARG A 3 -3.88 -23.19 -27.95
CA ARG A 3 -4.82 -22.69 -26.91
C ARG A 3 -5.33 -21.31 -27.31
N LYS A 4 -6.66 -21.17 -27.39
CA LYS A 4 -7.38 -19.95 -27.79
C LYS A 4 -7.21 -18.84 -26.73
N ASN A 5 -6.84 -17.64 -27.20
CA ASN A 5 -6.51 -16.45 -26.41
C ASN A 5 -7.69 -15.95 -25.55
N ASN A 6 -7.64 -16.18 -24.23
CA ASN A 6 -8.59 -15.62 -23.24
C ASN A 6 -8.13 -14.26 -22.66
N GLY A 7 -7.12 -13.60 -23.23
CA GLY A 7 -6.55 -12.35 -22.71
C GLY A 7 -7.41 -11.10 -22.92
N ALA A 8 -8.27 -11.10 -23.95
CA ALA A 8 -9.18 -10.00 -24.22
C ALA A 8 -10.35 -9.96 -23.21
N ASP A 9 -10.86 -11.11 -22.80
CA ASP A 9 -11.98 -11.18 -21.84
C ASP A 9 -11.57 -10.83 -20.41
N SER A 10 -10.34 -11.14 -19.99
CA SER A 10 -9.86 -10.80 -18.65
C SER A 10 -9.61 -9.29 -18.50
N THR A 11 -9.10 -8.66 -19.54
CA THR A 11 -8.88 -7.20 -19.59
C THR A 11 -10.19 -6.43 -19.67
N LEU A 12 -11.17 -6.93 -20.44
CA LEU A 12 -12.53 -6.38 -20.48
C LEU A 12 -13.26 -6.52 -19.14
N ARG A 13 -13.22 -7.70 -18.49
CA ARG A 13 -13.82 -7.90 -17.15
C ARG A 13 -13.19 -6.99 -16.09
N THR A 14 -11.88 -6.82 -16.13
CA THR A 14 -11.17 -5.93 -15.21
C THR A 14 -11.55 -4.47 -15.45
N ARG A 15 -11.73 -4.07 -16.71
CA ARG A 15 -12.15 -2.71 -17.08
C ARG A 15 -13.60 -2.45 -16.65
N GLU A 16 -14.49 -3.41 -16.83
CA GLU A 16 -15.89 -3.33 -16.40
C GLU A 16 -16.03 -3.32 -14.88
N TRP A 17 -15.23 -4.12 -14.18
CA TRP A 17 -15.16 -4.10 -12.72
C TRP A 17 -14.69 -2.73 -12.19
N ARG A 18 -13.62 -2.15 -12.76
CA ARG A 18 -13.16 -0.79 -12.42
C ARG A 18 -14.21 0.27 -12.75
N LYS A 19 -14.96 0.11 -13.85
CA LYS A 19 -16.04 1.03 -14.26
C LYS A 19 -17.22 0.99 -13.28
N ARG A 20 -17.60 -0.21 -12.79
CA ARG A 20 -18.62 -0.36 -11.74
C ARG A 20 -18.19 0.27 -10.42
N LEU A 21 -16.94 0.10 -10.00
CA LEU A 21 -16.44 0.70 -8.76
C LEU A 21 -16.44 2.24 -8.79
N ARG A 22 -16.08 2.84 -9.94
CA ARG A 22 -16.15 4.29 -10.13
C ARG A 22 -17.58 4.84 -10.11
N ALA A 23 -18.55 4.07 -10.63
CA ALA A 23 -19.96 4.46 -10.68
C ALA A 23 -20.64 4.50 -9.30
N VAL A 24 -20.13 3.73 -8.33
CA VAL A 24 -20.67 3.67 -6.95
C VAL A 24 -20.02 4.71 -6.02
N LYS A 25 -19.17 5.62 -6.54
CA LYS A 25 -18.36 6.60 -5.75
C LYS A 25 -17.60 5.95 -4.58
N ARG A 26 -17.15 4.69 -4.70
CA ARG A 26 -16.36 4.00 -3.66
C ARG A 26 -14.86 4.34 -3.79
N PRO A 27 -14.21 4.99 -2.79
CA PRO A 27 -12.76 5.21 -2.75
C PRO A 27 -11.96 4.01 -2.19
N GLU A 28 -12.56 2.82 -2.13
CA GLU A 28 -12.39 1.96 -0.96
C GLU A 28 -11.10 1.14 -0.86
N THR A 29 -10.54 0.61 -1.96
CA THR A 29 -9.29 -0.17 -1.83
C THR A 29 -8.10 0.74 -1.60
N ASP A 30 -8.07 1.89 -2.26
CA ASP A 30 -6.90 2.79 -2.26
C ASP A 30 -6.79 3.59 -0.96
N ALA A 31 -7.91 4.04 -0.38
CA ALA A 31 -7.89 4.81 0.87
C ALA A 31 -7.43 3.95 2.07
N VAL A 32 -7.92 2.71 2.17
CA VAL A 32 -7.52 1.78 3.25
C VAL A 32 -6.06 1.34 3.07
N ASP A 33 -5.66 0.98 1.85
CA ASP A 33 -4.27 0.63 1.55
C ASP A 33 -3.34 1.82 1.83
N THR A 34 -3.77 3.04 1.51
CA THR A 34 -3.02 4.26 1.82
C THR A 34 -2.92 4.49 3.32
N ALA A 35 -4.01 4.35 4.09
CA ALA A 35 -3.99 4.52 5.54
C ALA A 35 -3.10 3.47 6.22
N LEU A 36 -3.16 2.21 5.79
CA LEU A 36 -2.28 1.14 6.26
C LEU A 36 -0.82 1.41 5.90
N ALA A 37 -0.55 1.85 4.67
CA ALA A 37 0.79 2.19 4.23
C ALA A 37 1.38 3.37 5.03
N VAL A 38 0.56 4.39 5.31
CA VAL A 38 0.92 5.51 6.20
C VAL A 38 1.23 5.03 7.61
N ALA A 39 0.40 4.15 8.18
CA ALA A 39 0.62 3.60 9.52
C ALA A 39 1.94 2.81 9.61
N VAL A 40 2.24 1.97 8.61
CA VAL A 40 3.52 1.23 8.58
C VAL A 40 4.71 2.18 8.37
N ALA A 41 4.56 3.21 7.54
CA ALA A 41 5.60 4.21 7.33
C ALA A 41 5.93 4.98 8.64
N LEU A 42 4.90 5.38 9.38
CA LEU A 42 5.04 6.01 10.70
C LEU A 42 5.69 5.05 11.70
N TYR A 43 5.24 3.80 11.75
CA TYR A 43 5.83 2.80 12.63
C TYR A 43 7.32 2.60 12.34
N ALA A 44 7.70 2.54 11.05
CA ALA A 44 9.11 2.47 10.63
C ALA A 44 9.91 3.69 11.09
N HIS A 45 9.39 4.90 10.88
CA HIS A 45 10.04 6.12 11.32
C HIS A 45 10.19 6.19 12.86
N THR A 46 9.17 5.81 13.62
CA THR A 46 9.28 5.77 15.09
C THR A 46 10.31 4.75 15.57
N ALA A 47 10.45 3.61 14.88
CA ALA A 47 11.49 2.63 15.15
C ALA A 47 12.89 3.14 14.79
N GLU A 48 13.02 3.95 13.75
CA GLU A 48 14.25 4.65 13.40
C GLU A 48 14.65 5.65 14.48
N VAL A 49 13.74 6.56 14.85
CA VAL A 49 13.95 7.60 15.89
C VAL A 49 14.29 6.98 17.25
N LYS A 50 13.58 5.92 17.66
CA LYS A 50 13.83 5.23 18.94
C LYS A 50 15.02 4.26 18.89
N GLN A 51 15.68 4.13 17.74
CA GLN A 51 16.76 3.16 17.51
C GLN A 51 16.40 1.70 17.89
N SER A 52 15.13 1.32 17.74
CA SER A 52 14.66 -0.03 18.08
C SER A 52 14.96 -1.01 16.94
N GLU A 53 16.02 -1.80 17.08
CA GLU A 53 16.39 -2.83 16.10
C GLU A 53 15.29 -3.89 15.91
N ARG A 54 14.60 -4.23 17.00
CA ARG A 54 13.48 -5.18 16.98
C ARG A 54 12.36 -4.69 16.07
N ASP A 55 11.97 -3.42 16.20
CA ASP A 55 10.86 -2.88 15.42
C ASP A 55 11.26 -2.62 13.97
N ARG A 56 12.51 -2.21 13.70
CA ARG A 56 13.07 -2.16 12.33
C ARG A 56 13.05 -3.53 11.65
N THR A 57 13.38 -4.59 12.40
CA THR A 57 13.32 -5.97 11.91
C THR A 57 11.89 -6.39 11.59
N ARG A 58 10.91 -6.01 12.42
CA ARG A 58 9.49 -6.27 12.18
C ARG A 58 8.98 -5.58 10.91
N VAL A 59 9.29 -4.31 10.72
CA VAL A 59 8.95 -3.57 9.48
C VAL A 59 9.49 -4.29 8.26
N THR A 60 10.77 -4.68 8.30
CA THR A 60 11.41 -5.41 7.20
C THR A 60 10.75 -6.77 6.94
N ALA A 61 10.34 -7.48 7.99
CA ALA A 61 9.61 -8.74 7.84
C ALA A 61 8.23 -8.55 7.20
N LEU A 62 7.49 -7.51 7.59
CA LEU A 62 6.20 -7.16 6.99
C LEU A 62 6.34 -6.80 5.50
N GLU A 63 7.35 -6.01 5.13
CA GLU A 63 7.67 -5.71 3.73
C GLU A 63 7.93 -7.00 2.93
N LYS A 64 8.75 -7.91 3.46
CA LYS A 64 9.05 -9.21 2.81
C LYS A 64 7.81 -10.08 2.66
N MET A 65 6.93 -10.12 3.66
CA MET A 65 5.68 -10.87 3.59
C MET A 65 4.76 -10.33 2.50
N ALA A 66 4.62 -9.01 2.41
CA ALA A 66 3.83 -8.35 1.36
C ALA A 66 4.39 -8.64 -0.05
N VAL A 67 5.72 -8.57 -0.23
CA VAL A 67 6.37 -8.92 -1.50
C VAL A 67 6.11 -10.38 -1.86
N ARG A 68 6.30 -11.33 -0.93
CA ARG A 68 6.03 -12.75 -1.18
C ARG A 68 4.57 -13.02 -1.55
N TYR A 69 3.64 -12.31 -0.91
CA TYR A 69 2.23 -12.39 -1.25
C TYR A 69 1.96 -11.90 -2.68
N LEU A 70 2.52 -10.76 -3.08
CA LEU A 70 2.35 -10.27 -4.46
C LEU A 70 2.98 -11.21 -5.49
N VAL A 71 4.14 -11.79 -5.19
CA VAL A 71 4.79 -12.79 -6.04
C VAL A 71 3.92 -14.05 -6.18
N SER A 72 3.32 -14.55 -5.09
CA SER A 72 2.41 -15.71 -5.17
C SER A 72 1.13 -15.42 -5.97
N ARG A 73 0.80 -14.15 -6.17
CA ARG A 73 -0.29 -13.66 -7.03
C ARG A 73 0.13 -13.40 -8.48
N GLY A 74 1.40 -13.65 -8.83
CA GLY A 74 1.92 -13.60 -10.19
C GLY A 74 2.73 -12.35 -10.54
N SER A 75 2.99 -11.45 -9.59
CA SER A 75 3.92 -10.34 -9.81
C SER A 75 5.37 -10.83 -9.89
N SER A 76 6.21 -10.12 -10.66
CA SER A 76 7.66 -10.33 -10.56
C SER A 76 8.20 -9.81 -9.23
N VAL A 77 9.30 -10.37 -8.73
CA VAL A 77 9.92 -9.94 -7.47
C VAL A 77 10.27 -8.44 -7.52
N VAL A 78 10.88 -7.98 -8.62
CA VAL A 78 11.30 -6.58 -8.80
C VAL A 78 10.10 -5.64 -8.79
N GLU A 79 9.00 -6.02 -9.44
CA GLU A 79 7.77 -5.24 -9.47
C GLU A 79 7.09 -5.19 -8.09
N ALA A 80 6.97 -6.34 -7.42
CA ALA A 80 6.40 -6.44 -6.08
C ALA A 80 7.18 -5.59 -5.06
N GLU A 81 8.51 -5.65 -5.08
CA GLU A 81 9.35 -4.81 -4.23
C GLU A 81 9.13 -3.32 -4.51
N ARG A 82 9.08 -2.92 -5.78
CA ARG A 82 8.83 -1.52 -6.16
C ARG A 82 7.46 -1.06 -5.68
N MET A 83 6.43 -1.90 -5.82
CA MET A 83 5.06 -1.61 -5.38
C MET A 83 4.94 -1.43 -3.87
N VAL A 84 5.62 -2.27 -3.09
CA VAL A 84 5.61 -2.21 -1.62
C VAL A 84 6.42 -1.02 -1.13
N ARG A 85 7.66 -0.85 -1.60
CA ARG A 85 8.53 0.27 -1.18
C ARG A 85 7.89 1.63 -1.46
N ARG A 86 7.27 1.83 -2.64
CA ARG A 86 6.60 3.09 -2.99
C ARG A 86 5.47 3.47 -2.03
N ARG A 87 4.82 2.49 -1.42
CA ARG A 87 3.68 2.71 -0.52
C ARG A 87 4.12 2.86 0.92
N VAL A 88 5.03 2.00 1.37
CA VAL A 88 5.40 1.86 2.79
C VAL A 88 6.57 2.78 3.19
N ARG A 89 7.42 3.18 2.25
CA ARG A 89 8.54 4.10 2.50
C ARG A 89 8.23 5.48 1.96
N ARG A 90 7.20 6.08 2.54
CA ARG A 90 6.78 7.46 2.24
C ARG A 90 7.90 8.42 2.65
N THR A 91 8.24 9.36 1.78
CA THR A 91 9.21 10.42 2.09
C THR A 91 8.60 11.56 2.89
N ASP A 92 7.27 11.67 2.88
CA ASP A 92 6.47 12.68 3.57
C ASP A 92 6.02 12.26 4.97
N VAL A 93 6.68 11.28 5.60
CA VAL A 93 6.28 10.71 6.91
C VAL A 93 6.17 11.77 8.00
N GLU A 94 7.05 12.76 8.02
CA GLU A 94 7.00 13.85 9.01
C GLU A 94 5.68 14.63 8.95
N SER A 95 5.13 14.84 7.76
CA SER A 95 3.84 15.53 7.56
C SER A 95 2.63 14.69 7.98
N LEU A 96 2.82 13.38 8.14
CA LEU A 96 1.76 12.42 8.50
C LEU A 96 1.65 12.21 10.02
N ILE A 97 2.70 12.51 10.78
CA ILE A 97 2.74 12.38 12.25
C ILE A 97 1.60 13.17 12.94
N PRO A 98 1.35 14.46 12.59
CA PRO A 98 0.29 15.25 13.22
C PRO A 98 -1.12 14.70 12.97
N LEU A 99 -1.34 14.12 11.78
CA LEU A 99 -2.62 13.59 11.34
C LEU A 99 -3.03 12.31 12.08
N VAL A 100 -2.06 11.50 12.51
CA VAL A 100 -2.31 10.23 13.21
C VAL A 100 -2.30 10.39 14.72
N ASN A 101 -1.44 11.27 15.26
CA ASN A 101 -1.36 11.50 16.71
C ASN A 101 -2.42 12.48 17.22
N GLY A 102 -3.31 12.98 16.36
CA GLY A 102 -4.44 13.80 16.76
C GLY A 102 -4.02 15.16 17.34
N SER A 103 -3.01 15.83 16.77
CA SER A 103 -2.78 17.23 17.09
C SER A 103 -3.85 18.09 16.41
N GLY A 104 -4.99 18.19 17.10
CA GLY A 104 -6.03 19.21 17.00
C GLY A 104 -6.23 19.85 15.62
N SER A 105 -7.26 19.39 14.92
CA SER A 105 -8.15 20.32 14.20
C SER A 105 -8.81 21.25 15.22
N THR A 106 -8.03 22.17 15.77
CA THR A 106 -8.51 23.33 16.50
C THR A 106 -7.94 24.53 15.78
N SER A 107 -8.86 25.35 15.27
CA SER A 107 -8.68 26.71 14.77
C SER A 107 -8.28 26.86 13.29
N SER A 108 -9.26 27.18 12.45
CA SER A 108 -9.43 28.58 12.07
C SER A 108 -10.88 28.86 11.67
N ARG A 109 -11.34 30.02 12.14
CA ARG A 109 -12.66 30.63 12.01
C ARG A 109 -12.98 31.02 10.58
#